data_AF-A0A6J8DVJ5-F1
#
_entry.id   AF-A0A6J8DVJ5-F1
#
_cell.length_a   1.000
_cell.length_b   1.000
_cell.length_c   1.000
_cell.angle_alpha   90.00
_cell.angle_beta   90.00
_cell.angle_gamma   90.00
#
_symmetry.space_group_name_H-M   'P 1'
#
loop_
_entity.id
_entity.type
_entity.pdbx_description
1 polymer ?
#
loop_
_entity_poly.entity_id
_entity_poly.type
_entity_poly.pdbx_seq_one_letter_code
_entity_poly.pdbx_strand_id
1 'polypeptide(L)'
;MSEWSDLWIKPRITMEQQKKFKSGKSRRETAVQGTNDSSIVSKCSMAAAGYFDDPFLKEFVSKTAKRSPLINRGYYIRATAIDFLLKKFLSSDSKKKQILSLGAGFDSAYFRLKSQGLIDNVMFCEIDFCDVVKRKHTVISTNSTLNSLIPGYFTQSEKDDPLIEINTDEYKLLGVDLTQHNTLEALLKICGIDFDNPTLLLSECVLTYMTKRCSSNVIQWASETFSNSTFVLYEQINPNDSFGLFMQNHFRTIGSALKCINAFPTMDSQLQRFKQLVSLNVE
;
A
#
# COMPACT_ATOMS: atom_id res chain seq x y z
N MET A 1 30.81 24.66 -48.87
CA MET A 1 30.90 25.09 -47.46
C MET A 1 29.46 25.24 -47.01
N SER A 2 28.83 24.13 -46.60
CA SER A 2 28.70 23.65 -45.20
C SER A 2 27.64 24.47 -44.46
N GLU A 3 26.70 23.96 -43.67
CA GLU A 3 26.32 22.65 -43.16
C GLU A 3 25.01 22.98 -42.41
N TRP A 4 23.90 22.32 -42.70
CA TRP A 4 22.74 22.31 -41.80
C TRP A 4 22.12 20.91 -41.91
N SER A 5 22.67 19.99 -41.11
CA SER A 5 22.10 18.68 -40.85
C SER A 5 21.23 18.73 -39.58
N ASP A 6 20.26 17.81 -39.56
CA ASP A 6 19.62 17.25 -38.37
C ASP A 6 18.31 17.89 -37.90
N LEU A 7 17.32 17.61 -38.76
CA LEU A 7 15.91 17.37 -38.45
C LEU A 7 15.70 16.57 -37.16
N TRP A 8 14.86 17.13 -36.29
CA TRP A 8 14.23 16.47 -35.15
C TRP A 8 13.29 15.34 -35.60
N ILE A 9 13.81 14.11 -35.65
CA ILE A 9 12.99 12.90 -35.72
C ILE A 9 12.68 12.47 -34.28
N LYS A 10 11.50 12.85 -33.76
CA LYS A 10 10.95 12.23 -32.56
C LYS A 10 10.66 10.74 -32.88
N PRO A 11 11.10 9.77 -32.06
CA PRO A 11 10.79 8.37 -32.32
C PRO A 11 9.27 8.16 -32.22
N ARG A 12 8.65 7.78 -33.33
CA ARG A 12 7.27 7.31 -33.38
C ARG A 12 7.26 5.92 -32.74
N ILE A 13 6.92 5.84 -31.46
CA ILE A 13 6.73 4.57 -30.74
C ILE A 13 5.64 3.81 -31.49
N THR A 14 6.01 2.68 -32.11
CA THR A 14 5.06 1.84 -32.85
C THR A 14 4.16 1.08 -31.87
N MET A 15 2.91 0.76 -32.29
CA MET A 15 1.95 -0.01 -31.49
C MET A 15 2.50 -1.38 -31.01
N GLU A 16 3.57 -1.89 -31.63
CA GLU A 16 4.29 -3.09 -31.20
C GLU A 16 5.16 -2.88 -29.95
N GLN A 17 5.72 -1.68 -29.74
CA GLN A 17 6.45 -1.35 -28.51
C GLN A 17 5.50 -1.15 -27.32
N GLN A 18 4.27 -0.69 -27.55
CA GLN A 18 3.21 -0.69 -26.52
C GLN A 18 2.74 -2.11 -26.14
N LYS A 19 2.81 -3.08 -27.06
CA LYS A 19 2.48 -4.49 -26.76
C LYS A 19 3.51 -5.19 -25.88
N LYS A 20 4.78 -4.74 -25.89
CA LYS A 20 5.83 -5.32 -25.03
C LYS A 20 5.72 -4.98 -23.55
N PHE A 21 4.92 -3.97 -23.17
CA PHE A 21 4.66 -3.63 -21.76
C PHE A 21 3.46 -4.36 -21.13
N LYS A 22 2.76 -5.23 -21.88
CA LYS A 22 1.84 -6.19 -21.26
C LYS A 22 2.67 -7.34 -20.69
N SER A 23 3.17 -7.16 -19.47
CA SER A 23 3.65 -8.29 -18.67
C SER A 23 2.53 -9.32 -18.63
N GLY A 24 2.84 -10.57 -19.00
CA GLY A 24 1.95 -11.69 -18.83
C GLY A 24 1.74 -11.89 -17.33
N LYS A 25 0.73 -11.23 -16.76
CA LYS A 25 0.42 -11.34 -15.33
C LYS A 25 0.20 -12.79 -14.98
N SER A 26 0.90 -13.26 -13.95
CA SER A 26 0.66 -14.61 -13.48
C SER A 26 -0.75 -14.67 -12.87
N ARG A 27 -1.47 -15.78 -13.09
CA ARG A 27 -2.79 -16.03 -12.47
C ARG A 27 -2.78 -15.84 -10.94
N ARG A 28 -1.61 -16.01 -10.32
CA ARG A 28 -1.38 -15.83 -8.89
C ARG A 28 -1.36 -14.36 -8.48
N GLU A 29 -0.74 -13.46 -9.25
CA GLU A 29 -0.80 -12.01 -9.00
C GLU A 29 -2.23 -11.50 -9.06
N THR A 30 -3.00 -11.91 -10.07
CA THR A 30 -4.43 -11.53 -10.17
C THR A 30 -5.22 -12.01 -8.96
N ALA A 31 -4.96 -13.23 -8.47
CA ALA A 31 -5.64 -13.74 -7.27
C ALA A 31 -5.25 -12.98 -5.99
N VAL A 32 -3.97 -12.60 -5.84
CA VAL A 32 -3.51 -11.74 -4.74
C VAL A 32 -4.18 -10.36 -4.82
N GLN A 33 -4.28 -9.76 -6.01
CA GLN A 33 -4.99 -8.48 -6.17
C GLN A 33 -6.49 -8.59 -5.86
N GLY A 34 -7.10 -9.77 -5.99
CA GLY A 34 -8.48 -10.02 -5.56
C GLY A 34 -8.69 -10.01 -4.04
N THR A 35 -7.62 -10.12 -3.23
CA THR A 35 -7.74 -10.01 -1.77
C THR A 35 -8.07 -8.59 -1.33
N ASN A 36 -7.62 -7.57 -2.09
CA ASN A 36 -8.05 -6.18 -1.94
C ASN A 36 -9.58 -6.08 -1.94
N ASP A 37 -10.21 -6.64 -2.97
CA ASP A 37 -11.66 -6.54 -3.18
C ASP A 37 -12.45 -7.24 -2.05
N SER A 38 -11.91 -8.35 -1.51
CA SER A 38 -12.51 -9.04 -0.36
C SER A 38 -12.31 -8.29 0.96
N SER A 39 -11.14 -7.67 1.14
CA SER A 39 -10.76 -6.91 2.33
C SER A 39 -11.60 -5.63 2.46
N ILE A 40 -11.70 -4.85 1.37
CA ILE A 40 -12.41 -3.58 1.37
C ILE A 40 -13.91 -3.75 1.64
N VAL A 41 -14.53 -4.82 1.10
CA VAL A 41 -15.93 -5.18 1.42
C VAL A 41 -16.11 -5.47 2.91
N SER A 42 -15.13 -6.10 3.54
CA SER A 42 -15.19 -6.44 4.97
C SER A 42 -14.97 -5.21 5.86
N LYS A 43 -14.05 -4.31 5.49
CA LYS A 43 -13.90 -2.98 6.12
C LYS A 43 -15.20 -2.17 6.00
N CYS A 44 -15.80 -2.11 4.81
CA CYS A 44 -17.06 -1.40 4.59
C CYS A 44 -18.23 -2.01 5.38
N SER A 45 -18.32 -3.35 5.47
CA SER A 45 -19.31 -4.02 6.32
C SER A 45 -19.18 -3.63 7.80
N MET A 46 -17.95 -3.60 8.32
CA MET A 46 -17.65 -3.18 9.69
C MET A 46 -18.10 -1.74 9.93
N ALA A 47 -17.72 -0.81 9.04
CA ALA A 47 -18.08 0.60 9.17
C ALA A 47 -19.59 0.84 9.05
N ALA A 48 -20.26 0.21 8.08
CA ALA A 48 -21.71 0.28 7.91
C ALA A 48 -22.49 -0.30 9.09
N ALA A 49 -21.88 -1.23 9.86
CA ALA A 49 -22.44 -1.76 11.09
C ALA A 49 -22.14 -0.89 12.33
N GLY A 50 -21.49 0.27 12.18
CA GLY A 50 -21.21 1.22 13.25
C GLY A 50 -20.02 0.87 14.15
N TYR A 51 -19.19 -0.12 13.76
CA TYR A 51 -18.03 -0.51 14.57
C TYR A 51 -16.89 0.52 14.49
N PHE A 52 -16.72 1.16 13.34
CA PHE A 52 -15.61 2.08 13.09
C PHE A 52 -16.08 3.19 12.14
N ASP A 53 -15.81 4.44 12.49
CA ASP A 53 -16.23 5.59 11.69
C ASP A 53 -15.26 5.83 10.54
N ASP A 54 -15.68 5.42 9.34
CA ASP A 54 -14.98 5.71 8.10
C ASP A 54 -15.99 5.87 6.96
N PRO A 55 -16.38 7.13 6.65
CA PRO A 55 -17.38 7.40 5.64
C PRO A 55 -16.86 7.18 4.21
N PHE A 56 -15.56 6.97 4.01
CA PHE A 56 -14.93 6.89 2.68
C PHE A 56 -14.85 5.45 2.15
N LEU A 57 -14.88 4.43 3.02
CA LEU A 57 -14.82 3.02 2.61
C LEU A 57 -15.88 2.64 1.56
N LYS A 58 -17.08 3.22 1.65
CA LYS A 58 -18.18 2.93 0.71
C LYS A 58 -17.85 3.40 -0.72
N GLU A 59 -17.00 4.41 -0.88
CA GLU A 59 -16.63 4.96 -2.19
C GLU A 59 -15.71 4.00 -2.96
N PHE A 60 -14.98 3.13 -2.26
CA PHE A 60 -14.06 2.17 -2.86
C PHE A 60 -14.65 0.77 -3.07
N VAL A 61 -15.92 0.55 -2.72
CA VAL A 61 -16.57 -0.76 -2.84
C VAL A 61 -17.55 -0.75 -4.01
N SER A 62 -17.33 -1.63 -4.99
CA SER A 62 -18.26 -1.80 -6.12
C SER A 62 -19.59 -2.44 -5.70
N LYS A 63 -19.56 -3.39 -4.75
CA LYS A 63 -20.74 -4.06 -4.21
C LYS A 63 -20.59 -4.30 -2.71
N THR A 64 -21.49 -3.71 -1.94
CA THR A 64 -21.53 -3.91 -0.49
C THR A 64 -22.03 -5.32 -0.15
N ALA A 65 -21.48 -5.90 0.92
CA ALA A 65 -21.95 -7.17 1.46
C ALA A 65 -21.78 -7.18 2.98
N LYS A 66 -22.79 -7.66 3.70
CA LYS A 66 -22.69 -7.83 5.15
C LYS A 66 -21.76 -9.00 5.48
N ARG A 67 -20.94 -8.83 6.52
CA ARG A 67 -20.16 -9.89 7.16
C ARG A 67 -20.78 -10.26 8.50
N SER A 68 -20.42 -11.44 9.00
CA SER A 68 -20.88 -11.89 10.33
C SER A 68 -20.33 -10.96 11.42
N PRO A 69 -21.00 -10.89 12.60
CA PRO A 69 -20.52 -10.07 13.71
C PRO A 69 -19.07 -10.38 14.12
N LEU A 70 -18.65 -11.66 14.07
CA LEU A 70 -17.28 -12.06 14.39
C LEU A 70 -16.27 -11.47 13.41
N ILE A 71 -16.57 -11.49 12.11
CA ILE A 71 -15.71 -10.87 11.09
C ILE A 71 -15.65 -9.35 11.28
N ASN A 72 -16.78 -8.69 11.53
CA ASN A 72 -16.81 -7.25 11.80
C ASN A 72 -15.97 -6.89 13.04
N ARG A 73 -16.03 -7.69 14.12
CA ARG A 73 -15.17 -7.50 15.31
C ARG A 73 -13.69 -7.65 14.98
N GLY A 74 -13.32 -8.64 14.17
CA GLY A 74 -11.92 -8.80 13.73
C GLY A 74 -11.42 -7.60 12.92
N TYR A 75 -12.24 -7.10 11.99
CA TYR A 75 -11.90 -5.89 11.23
C TYR A 75 -11.90 -4.63 12.09
N TYR A 76 -12.75 -4.55 13.12
CA TYR A 76 -12.73 -3.43 14.08
C TYR A 76 -11.42 -3.35 14.85
N ILE A 77 -10.93 -4.49 15.37
CA ILE A 77 -9.64 -4.56 16.06
C ILE A 77 -8.52 -4.15 15.09
N ARG A 78 -8.53 -4.70 13.88
CA ARG A 78 -7.58 -4.34 12.81
C ARG A 78 -7.57 -2.83 12.55
N ALA A 79 -8.73 -2.25 12.24
CA ALA A 79 -8.85 -0.83 11.91
C ALA A 79 -8.46 0.07 13.09
N THR A 80 -8.88 -0.27 14.30
CA THR A 80 -8.57 0.50 15.52
C THR A 80 -7.08 0.47 15.83
N ALA A 81 -6.42 -0.69 15.72
CA ALA A 81 -5.00 -0.81 15.97
C ALA A 81 -4.17 0.02 14.97
N ILE A 82 -4.49 -0.08 13.68
CA ILE A 82 -3.81 0.72 12.65
C ILE A 82 -4.08 2.22 12.83
N ASP A 83 -5.34 2.61 13.08
CA ASP A 83 -5.70 4.01 13.29
C ASP A 83 -4.99 4.62 14.52
N PHE A 84 -4.90 3.85 15.61
CA PHE A 84 -4.14 4.25 16.80
C PHE A 84 -2.66 4.49 16.48
N LEU A 85 -2.01 3.56 15.76
CA LEU A 85 -0.59 3.69 15.41
C LEU A 85 -0.32 4.86 14.46
N LEU A 86 -1.18 5.05 13.46
CA LEU A 86 -1.10 6.21 12.56
C LEU A 86 -1.25 7.51 13.33
N LYS A 87 -2.27 7.63 14.20
CA LYS A 87 -2.49 8.84 15.02
C LYS A 87 -1.35 9.09 16.00
N LYS A 88 -0.83 8.04 16.64
CA LYS A 88 0.33 8.13 17.53
C LYS A 88 1.55 8.67 16.79
N PHE A 89 1.85 8.11 15.61
CA PHE A 89 2.94 8.61 14.77
C PHE A 89 2.73 10.07 14.37
N LEU A 90 1.52 10.44 13.93
CA LEU A 90 1.18 11.81 13.54
C LEU A 90 1.27 12.82 14.69
N SER A 91 0.98 12.40 15.93
CA SER A 91 1.06 13.24 17.12
C SER A 91 2.49 13.51 17.63
N SER A 92 3.50 12.82 17.10
CA SER A 92 4.90 13.02 17.52
C SER A 92 5.45 14.40 17.11
N ASP A 93 6.39 14.93 17.88
CA ASP A 93 6.93 16.28 17.69
C ASP A 93 7.99 16.28 16.58
N SER A 94 7.55 16.41 15.33
CA SER A 94 8.42 16.51 14.17
C SER A 94 7.77 17.37 13.10
N LYS A 95 8.56 18.26 12.49
CA LYS A 95 8.04 19.26 11.55
C LYS A 95 7.42 18.63 10.31
N LYS A 96 8.08 17.68 9.64
CA LYS A 96 7.58 17.01 8.43
C LYS A 96 7.60 15.49 8.63
N LYS A 97 6.49 14.82 8.30
CA LYS A 97 6.33 13.37 8.46
C LYS A 97 6.00 12.69 7.14
N GLN A 98 6.29 11.40 7.06
CA GLN A 98 5.97 10.60 5.88
C GLN A 98 5.28 9.30 6.30
N ILE A 99 4.26 8.90 5.54
CA ILE A 99 3.58 7.61 5.71
C ILE A 99 3.67 6.88 4.37
N LEU A 100 4.25 5.68 4.36
CA LEU A 100 4.30 4.79 3.21
C LEU A 100 3.39 3.59 3.49
N SER A 101 2.23 3.55 2.84
CA SER A 101 1.31 2.41 2.89
C SER A 101 1.68 1.40 1.80
N LEU A 102 2.34 0.31 2.21
CA LEU A 102 2.86 -0.74 1.34
C LEU A 102 1.76 -1.77 1.08
N GLY A 103 1.33 -1.92 -0.17
CA GLY A 103 0.17 -2.74 -0.55
C GLY A 103 -1.13 -2.13 -0.04
N ALA A 104 -1.31 -0.82 -0.26
CA ALA A 104 -2.40 -0.03 0.32
C ALA A 104 -3.79 -0.52 -0.13
N GLY A 105 -3.88 -1.17 -1.29
CA GLY A 105 -5.15 -1.52 -1.89
C GLY A 105 -6.08 -0.31 -1.95
N PHE A 106 -7.32 -0.51 -1.55
CA PHE A 106 -8.36 0.50 -1.48
C PHE A 106 -8.54 1.08 -0.08
N ASP A 107 -7.50 1.06 0.75
CA ASP A 107 -7.54 1.68 2.07
C ASP A 107 -7.95 3.17 2.01
N SER A 108 -8.69 3.62 3.01
CA SER A 108 -9.26 4.97 3.11
C SER A 108 -8.59 5.86 4.15
N ALA A 109 -7.50 5.40 4.79
CA ALA A 109 -6.88 6.10 5.91
C ALA A 109 -6.45 7.52 5.58
N TYR A 110 -5.87 7.78 4.39
CA TYR A 110 -5.54 9.15 3.98
C TYR A 110 -6.76 10.06 4.05
N PHE A 111 -7.86 9.68 3.40
CA PHE A 111 -9.08 10.48 3.33
C PHE A 111 -9.69 10.69 4.72
N ARG A 112 -9.74 9.65 5.54
CA ARG A 112 -10.21 9.71 6.92
C ARG A 112 -9.37 10.64 7.79
N LEU A 113 -8.05 10.51 7.73
CA LEU A 113 -7.14 11.34 8.53
C LEU A 113 -7.14 12.80 8.03
N LYS A 114 -7.23 13.02 6.72
CA LYS A 114 -7.33 14.35 6.12
C LYS A 114 -8.61 15.05 6.53
N SER A 115 -9.75 14.36 6.50
CA SER A 115 -11.03 14.95 6.94
C SER A 115 -11.07 15.26 8.44
N GLN A 116 -10.21 14.60 9.24
CA GLN A 116 -10.03 14.87 10.67
C GLN A 116 -9.02 16.00 10.94
N GLY A 117 -8.40 16.59 9.91
CA GLY A 117 -7.38 17.63 10.06
C GLY A 117 -6.03 17.12 10.57
N LEU A 118 -5.78 15.80 10.47
CA LEU A 118 -4.56 15.17 11.00
C LEU A 118 -3.44 15.05 9.96
N ILE A 119 -3.73 15.34 8.69
CA ILE A 119 -2.74 15.44 7.62
C ILE A 119 -2.33 16.91 7.50
N ASP A 120 -1.34 17.30 8.30
CA ASP A 120 -0.69 18.61 8.30
C ASP A 120 0.84 18.44 8.24
N ASN A 121 1.45 18.95 7.17
CA ASN A 121 2.85 18.71 6.82
C ASN A 121 3.24 17.21 6.80
N VAL A 122 2.33 16.38 6.30
CA VAL A 122 2.52 14.93 6.13
C VAL A 122 2.49 14.59 4.65
N MET A 123 3.49 13.85 4.18
CA MET A 123 3.44 13.21 2.87
C MET A 123 2.91 11.78 3.03
N PHE A 124 1.75 11.49 2.46
CA PHE A 124 1.13 10.18 2.47
C PHE A 124 1.31 9.52 1.10
N CYS A 125 2.09 8.45 1.06
CA CYS A 125 2.39 7.69 -0.15
C CYS A 125 1.75 6.31 -0.06
N GLU A 126 0.92 5.98 -1.04
CA GLU A 126 0.36 4.64 -1.19
C GLU A 126 1.02 3.90 -2.35
N ILE A 127 1.39 2.66 -2.10
CA ILE A 127 2.06 1.79 -3.07
C ILE A 127 1.26 0.51 -3.23
N ASP A 128 0.96 0.12 -4.45
CA ASP A 128 0.39 -1.21 -4.77
C ASP A 128 0.75 -1.60 -6.20
N PHE A 129 0.34 -2.77 -6.66
CA PHE A 129 0.44 -3.13 -8.06
C PHE A 129 -0.24 -2.11 -8.96
N CYS A 130 0.37 -1.85 -10.12
CA CYS A 130 -0.09 -0.87 -11.11
C CYS A 130 -1.59 -0.96 -11.42
N ASP A 131 -2.15 -2.17 -11.55
CA ASP A 131 -3.59 -2.34 -11.82
C ASP A 131 -4.48 -1.95 -10.64
N VAL A 132 -4.04 -2.22 -9.40
CA VAL A 132 -4.79 -1.85 -8.19
C VAL A 132 -4.79 -0.33 -8.05
N VAL A 133 -3.62 0.29 -8.20
CA VAL A 133 -3.43 1.74 -8.17
C VAL A 133 -4.23 2.45 -9.28
N LYS A 134 -4.23 1.94 -10.51
CA LYS A 134 -5.07 2.49 -11.61
C LYS A 134 -6.57 2.42 -11.31
N ARG A 135 -7.04 1.31 -10.74
CA ARG A 135 -8.45 1.20 -10.31
C ARG A 135 -8.75 2.19 -9.18
N LYS A 136 -7.88 2.32 -8.19
CA LYS A 136 -8.03 3.29 -7.11
C LYS A 136 -8.07 4.72 -7.63
N HIS A 137 -7.15 5.07 -8.53
CA HIS A 137 -7.11 6.38 -9.16
C HIS A 137 -8.41 6.67 -9.95
N THR A 138 -8.97 5.68 -10.66
CA THR A 138 -10.25 5.84 -11.36
C THR A 138 -11.41 6.14 -10.39
N VAL A 139 -11.42 5.50 -9.22
CA VAL A 139 -12.41 5.81 -8.17
C VAL A 139 -12.21 7.23 -7.65
N ILE A 140 -10.98 7.64 -7.37
CA ILE A 140 -10.66 8.99 -6.87
C ILE A 140 -11.04 10.05 -7.92
N SER A 141 -10.68 9.85 -9.18
CA SER A 141 -10.88 10.84 -10.24
C SER A 141 -12.35 11.10 -10.55
N THR A 142 -13.19 10.07 -10.43
CA THR A 142 -14.64 10.16 -10.69
C THR A 142 -15.46 10.55 -9.46
N ASN A 143 -14.83 10.69 -8.28
CA ASN A 143 -15.51 10.98 -7.02
C ASN A 143 -15.07 12.32 -6.44
N SER A 144 -15.95 13.33 -6.51
CA SER A 144 -15.67 14.68 -6.01
C SER A 144 -15.37 14.73 -4.51
N THR A 145 -15.94 13.81 -3.71
CA THR A 145 -15.67 13.73 -2.28
C THR A 145 -14.22 13.34 -2.00
N LEU A 146 -13.64 12.45 -2.82
CA LEU A 146 -12.28 11.97 -2.64
C LEU A 146 -11.26 12.95 -3.25
N ASN A 147 -11.45 13.38 -4.49
CA ASN A 147 -10.49 14.25 -5.15
C ASN A 147 -10.39 15.65 -4.51
N SER A 148 -11.48 16.15 -3.92
CA SER A 148 -11.47 17.45 -3.20
C SER A 148 -10.67 17.41 -1.90
N LEU A 149 -10.42 16.22 -1.35
CA LEU A 149 -9.59 16.05 -0.15
C LEU A 149 -8.10 16.03 -0.45
N ILE A 150 -7.69 15.99 -1.72
CA ILE A 150 -6.28 15.96 -2.14
C ILE A 150 -5.91 17.36 -2.66
N PRO A 151 -5.19 18.19 -1.87
CA PRO A 151 -4.74 19.49 -2.33
C PRO A 151 -3.85 19.37 -3.58
N GLY A 152 -4.07 20.24 -4.55
CA GLY A 152 -3.34 20.24 -5.81
C GLY A 152 -3.75 19.15 -6.82
N TYR A 153 -4.79 18.34 -6.53
CA TYR A 153 -5.18 17.24 -7.42
C TYR A 153 -5.48 17.68 -8.86
N PHE A 154 -6.21 18.77 -9.05
CA PHE A 154 -6.59 19.28 -10.37
C PHE A 154 -5.53 20.15 -11.06
N THR A 155 -4.47 20.51 -10.35
CA THR A 155 -3.36 21.34 -10.87
C THR A 155 -2.11 20.52 -11.16
N GLN A 156 -2.22 19.19 -11.14
CA GLN A 156 -1.12 18.30 -11.49
C GLN A 156 -0.70 18.50 -12.95
N SER A 157 0.61 18.54 -13.17
CA SER A 157 1.20 18.47 -14.51
C SER A 157 1.02 17.08 -15.13
N GLU A 158 1.46 16.91 -16.38
CA GLU A 158 1.58 15.57 -16.96
C GLU A 158 2.43 14.65 -16.05
N LYS A 159 2.12 13.35 -16.10
CA LYS A 159 2.78 12.34 -15.26
C LYS A 159 4.27 12.28 -15.58
N ASP A 160 5.11 12.45 -14.55
CA ASP A 160 6.57 12.32 -14.66
C ASP A 160 7.00 10.87 -15.00
N ASP A 161 6.23 9.88 -14.55
CA ASP A 161 6.47 8.45 -14.79
C ASP A 161 5.15 7.69 -14.90
N PRO A 162 5.01 6.69 -15.81
CA PRO A 162 3.78 5.89 -15.97
C PRO A 162 3.38 5.06 -14.74
N LEU A 163 4.27 4.87 -13.76
CA LEU A 163 4.01 4.19 -12.49
C LEU A 163 3.50 5.16 -11.42
N ILE A 164 3.46 6.46 -11.68
CA ILE A 164 2.91 7.47 -10.79
C ILE A 164 1.50 7.84 -11.28
N GLU A 165 0.48 7.53 -10.48
CA GLU A 165 -0.91 7.91 -10.80
C GLU A 165 -1.29 9.26 -10.21
N ILE A 166 -0.81 9.59 -9.01
CA ILE A 166 -1.03 10.88 -8.33
C ILE A 166 0.29 11.34 -7.69
N ASN A 167 0.65 12.60 -7.90
CA ASN A 167 1.85 13.22 -7.35
C ASN A 167 1.54 14.64 -6.83
N THR A 168 0.92 14.77 -5.66
CA THR A 168 0.75 16.06 -4.99
C THR A 168 1.68 16.19 -3.79
N ASP A 169 1.77 17.36 -3.16
CA ASP A 169 2.66 17.57 -2.01
C ASP A 169 2.30 16.66 -0.82
N GLU A 170 0.99 16.41 -0.62
CA GLU A 170 0.49 15.61 0.51
C GLU A 170 0.15 14.16 0.16
N TYR A 171 -0.18 13.86 -1.10
CA TYR A 171 -0.66 12.54 -1.49
C TYR A 171 0.03 12.02 -2.74
N LYS A 172 0.60 10.82 -2.62
CA LYS A 172 1.27 10.10 -3.71
C LYS A 172 0.60 8.74 -3.90
N LEU A 173 0.41 8.32 -5.15
CA LEU A 173 -0.17 7.02 -5.48
C LEU A 173 0.68 6.33 -6.55
N LEU A 174 1.37 5.26 -6.16
CA LEU A 174 2.43 4.60 -6.94
C LEU A 174 2.10 3.14 -7.26
N GLY A 175 2.17 2.80 -8.55
CA GLY A 175 1.90 1.48 -9.11
C GLY A 175 3.13 0.57 -9.21
N VAL A 176 3.73 0.17 -8.08
CA VAL A 176 5.01 -0.57 -8.03
C VAL A 176 4.84 -1.94 -7.37
N ASP A 177 5.41 -2.99 -7.97
CA ASP A 177 5.59 -4.28 -7.31
C ASP A 177 6.64 -4.12 -6.19
N LEU A 178 6.23 -4.40 -4.95
CA LEU A 178 7.09 -4.24 -3.76
C LEU A 178 8.37 -5.10 -3.81
N THR A 179 8.47 -6.11 -4.68
CA THR A 179 9.71 -6.86 -4.91
C THR A 179 10.77 -6.09 -5.70
N GLN A 180 10.40 -4.99 -6.36
CA GLN A 180 11.25 -4.18 -7.22
C GLN A 180 11.79 -2.96 -6.46
N HIS A 181 12.56 -3.20 -5.39
CA HIS A 181 13.00 -2.16 -4.45
C HIS A 181 13.75 -0.99 -5.12
N ASN A 182 14.61 -1.26 -6.11
CA ASN A 182 15.34 -0.21 -6.83
C ASN A 182 14.40 0.75 -7.57
N THR A 183 13.35 0.20 -8.21
CA THR A 183 12.33 1.01 -8.88
C THR A 183 11.51 1.79 -7.87
N LEU A 184 11.13 1.16 -6.76
CA LEU A 184 10.40 1.81 -5.67
C LEU A 184 11.21 2.99 -5.11
N GLU A 185 12.48 2.79 -4.75
CA GLU A 185 13.34 3.84 -4.20
C GLU A 185 13.52 5.00 -5.19
N ALA A 186 13.74 4.71 -6.48
CA ALA A 186 13.86 5.75 -7.50
C ALA A 186 12.58 6.60 -7.62
N LEU A 187 11.40 5.97 -7.60
CA LEU A 187 10.12 6.68 -7.65
C LEU A 187 9.83 7.47 -6.38
N LEU A 188 10.17 6.94 -5.20
CA LEU A 188 10.06 7.68 -3.95
C LEU A 188 10.91 8.96 -3.99
N LYS A 189 12.15 8.89 -4.50
CA LYS A 189 13.00 10.08 -4.72
C LYS A 189 12.35 11.08 -5.68
N ILE A 190 11.82 10.61 -6.82
CA ILE A 190 11.11 11.46 -7.80
C ILE A 190 9.90 12.16 -7.16
N CYS A 191 9.16 11.45 -6.31
CA CYS A 191 8.03 12.01 -5.58
C CYS A 191 8.42 12.95 -4.42
N GLY A 192 9.72 13.14 -4.15
CA GLY A 192 10.19 14.02 -3.08
C GLY A 192 10.05 13.42 -1.68
N ILE A 193 10.01 12.09 -1.57
CA ILE A 193 10.20 11.39 -0.30
C ILE A 193 11.65 11.58 0.12
N ASP A 194 11.82 12.07 1.34
CA ASP A 194 13.09 12.38 1.96
C ASP A 194 13.38 11.32 3.02
N PHE A 195 14.42 10.52 2.81
CA PHE A 195 14.71 9.35 3.64
C PHE A 195 15.25 9.68 5.03
N ASP A 196 15.54 10.96 5.29
CA ASP A 196 15.93 11.43 6.61
C ASP A 196 14.76 11.90 7.47
N ASN A 197 13.60 12.14 6.87
CA ASN A 197 12.41 12.51 7.62
C ASN A 197 11.80 11.30 8.35
N PRO A 198 11.20 11.52 9.53
CA PRO A 198 10.43 10.49 10.23
C PRO A 198 9.42 9.83 9.30
N THR A 199 9.54 8.51 9.15
CA THR A 199 8.76 7.75 8.19
C THR A 199 8.09 6.55 8.83
N LEU A 200 6.76 6.46 8.76
CA LEU A 200 6.02 5.26 9.09
C LEU A 200 5.81 4.42 7.83
N LEU A 201 6.28 3.18 7.84
CA LEU A 201 5.98 2.21 6.79
C LEU A 201 4.91 1.24 7.31
N LEU A 202 3.76 1.20 6.64
CA LEU A 202 2.62 0.37 7.02
C LEU A 202 2.52 -0.83 6.07
N SER A 203 2.51 -2.03 6.63
CA SER A 203 2.18 -3.26 5.92
C SER A 203 1.02 -3.98 6.61
N GLU A 204 -0.18 -3.86 6.03
CA GLU A 204 -1.42 -4.37 6.61
C GLU A 204 -1.98 -5.56 5.79
N CYS A 205 -1.61 -6.77 6.18
CA CYS A 205 -1.88 -8.04 5.49
C CYS A 205 -1.29 -8.10 4.07
N VAL A 206 -0.01 -7.72 3.92
CA VAL A 206 0.64 -7.64 2.60
C VAL A 206 1.82 -8.59 2.49
N LEU A 207 2.80 -8.50 3.40
CA LEU A 207 4.01 -9.34 3.34
C LEU A 207 3.70 -10.84 3.38
N THR A 208 2.61 -11.24 4.03
CA THR A 208 2.07 -12.61 4.05
C THR A 208 1.90 -13.26 2.67
N TYR A 209 1.66 -12.48 1.61
CA TYR A 209 1.50 -13.00 0.24
C TYR A 209 2.82 -13.18 -0.52
N MET A 210 3.94 -12.77 0.07
CA MET A 210 5.28 -12.83 -0.50
C MET A 210 6.07 -14.00 0.10
N THR A 211 7.06 -14.53 -0.64
CA THR A 211 7.94 -15.57 -0.10
C THR A 211 8.73 -15.05 1.10
N LYS A 212 9.28 -15.95 1.93
CA LYS A 212 10.19 -15.56 3.03
C LYS A 212 11.27 -14.58 2.56
N ARG A 213 11.94 -14.88 1.44
CA ARG A 213 12.99 -14.02 0.87
C ARG A 213 12.44 -12.64 0.48
N CYS A 214 11.41 -12.58 -0.36
CA CYS A 214 10.89 -11.31 -0.85
C CYS A 214 10.33 -10.44 0.29
N SER A 215 9.61 -11.03 1.24
CA SER A 215 9.05 -10.32 2.39
C SER A 215 10.11 -9.83 3.38
N SER A 216 11.18 -10.59 3.61
CA SER A 216 12.34 -10.14 4.40
C SER A 216 13.09 -9.01 3.71
N ASN A 217 13.26 -9.07 2.39
CA ASN A 217 13.95 -8.04 1.64
C ASN A 217 13.24 -6.67 1.71
N VAL A 218 11.90 -6.63 1.76
CA VAL A 218 11.16 -5.37 1.94
C VAL A 218 11.48 -4.73 3.29
N ILE A 219 11.55 -5.52 4.37
CA ILE A 219 11.89 -5.01 5.71
C ILE A 219 13.35 -4.54 5.74
N GLN A 220 14.26 -5.33 5.18
CA GLN A 220 15.67 -4.98 5.11
C GLN A 220 15.88 -3.67 4.34
N TRP A 221 15.29 -3.56 3.14
CA TRP A 221 15.30 -2.35 2.34
C TRP A 221 14.79 -1.14 3.14
N ALA A 222 13.65 -1.27 3.81
CA ALA A 222 13.11 -0.18 4.63
C ALA A 222 14.10 0.27 5.73
N SER A 223 14.81 -0.68 6.37
CA SER A 223 15.80 -0.35 7.41
C SER A 223 17.08 0.27 6.86
N GLU A 224 17.49 -0.10 5.65
CA GLU A 224 18.71 0.39 5.00
C GLU A 224 18.49 1.74 4.33
N THR A 225 17.28 2.02 3.86
CA THR A 225 16.94 3.25 3.13
C THR A 225 16.58 4.40 4.07
N PHE A 226 15.79 4.17 5.13
CA PHE A 226 15.26 5.26 5.98
C PHE A 226 16.01 5.36 7.31
N SER A 227 16.62 6.52 7.59
CA SER A 227 17.43 6.73 8.78
C SER A 227 16.59 6.90 10.07
N ASN A 228 15.32 7.31 9.94
CA ASN A 228 14.36 7.41 11.03
C ASN A 228 13.01 6.82 10.62
N SER A 229 12.81 5.53 10.87
CA SER A 229 11.59 4.84 10.47
C SER A 229 10.92 4.02 11.57
N THR A 230 9.61 3.85 11.43
CA THR A 230 8.80 2.91 12.20
C THR A 230 8.09 1.98 11.23
N PHE A 231 8.28 0.67 11.38
CA PHE A 231 7.61 -0.32 10.53
C PHE A 231 6.43 -0.94 11.29
N VAL A 232 5.21 -0.75 10.78
CA VAL A 232 3.99 -1.34 11.33
C VAL A 232 3.59 -2.55 10.49
N LEU A 233 3.59 -3.73 11.11
CA LEU A 233 3.17 -4.99 10.49
C LEU A 233 1.90 -5.53 11.15
N TYR A 234 0.87 -5.78 10.35
CA TYR A 234 -0.33 -6.50 10.78
C TYR A 234 -0.56 -7.70 9.84
N GLU A 235 -0.32 -8.93 10.30
CA GLU A 235 -0.55 -10.13 9.50
C GLU A 235 -0.89 -11.37 10.35
N GLN A 236 -1.21 -12.48 9.69
CA GLN A 236 -1.62 -13.72 10.33
C GLN A 236 -0.46 -14.41 11.06
N ILE A 237 -0.76 -15.06 12.18
CA ILE A 237 0.14 -15.95 12.94
C ILE A 237 -0.60 -17.25 13.29
N ASN A 238 0.09 -18.16 13.99
CA ASN A 238 -0.40 -19.46 14.46
C ASN A 238 -0.94 -20.38 13.34
N PRO A 239 -0.12 -20.70 12.31
CA PRO A 239 -0.57 -21.49 11.16
C PRO A 239 -0.99 -22.93 11.47
N ASN A 240 -0.56 -23.48 12.61
CA ASN A 240 -0.65 -24.91 12.90
C ASN A 240 -1.82 -25.28 13.83
N ASP A 241 -2.56 -24.31 14.37
CA ASP A 241 -3.79 -24.61 15.09
C ASP A 241 -4.95 -24.95 14.12
N SER A 242 -6.08 -25.41 14.64
CA SER A 242 -7.23 -25.81 13.82
C SER A 242 -7.73 -24.68 12.91
N PHE A 243 -7.70 -23.43 13.37
CA PHE A 243 -8.10 -22.29 12.58
C PHE A 243 -7.03 -21.91 11.55
N GLY A 244 -5.74 -21.96 11.93
CA GLY A 244 -4.60 -21.72 11.06
C GLY A 244 -4.58 -22.66 9.86
N LEU A 245 -4.83 -23.96 10.08
CA LEU A 245 -4.93 -24.95 9.00
C LEU A 245 -6.10 -24.65 8.05
N PHE A 246 -7.26 -24.31 8.60
CA PHE A 246 -8.44 -23.91 7.82
C PHE A 246 -8.16 -22.65 6.99
N MET A 247 -7.61 -21.61 7.61
CA MET A 247 -7.26 -20.34 6.99
C MET A 247 -6.25 -20.52 5.85
N GLN A 248 -5.18 -21.29 6.08
CA GLN A 248 -4.20 -21.59 5.04
C GLN A 248 -4.83 -22.35 3.86
N ASN A 249 -5.75 -23.28 4.13
CA ASN A 249 -6.48 -23.97 3.06
C ASN A 249 -7.37 -23.02 2.28
N HIS A 250 -8.13 -22.15 2.96
CA HIS A 250 -8.97 -21.14 2.33
C HIS A 250 -8.18 -20.26 1.33
N PHE A 251 -7.07 -19.67 1.78
CA PHE A 251 -6.24 -18.81 0.92
C PHE A 251 -5.60 -19.57 -0.26
N ARG A 252 -5.24 -20.85 -0.08
CA ARG A 252 -4.79 -21.70 -1.20
C ARG A 252 -5.89 -21.92 -2.23
N THR A 253 -7.11 -22.23 -1.79
CA THR A 253 -8.25 -22.50 -2.68
C THR A 253 -8.61 -21.29 -3.54
N ILE A 254 -8.55 -20.07 -2.99
CA ILE A 254 -8.84 -18.84 -3.74
C ILE A 254 -7.63 -18.30 -4.53
N GLY A 255 -6.50 -19.02 -4.55
CA GLY A 255 -5.32 -18.69 -5.36
C GLY A 255 -4.38 -17.64 -4.75
N SER A 256 -4.59 -17.22 -3.51
CA SER A 256 -3.81 -16.20 -2.79
C SER A 256 -3.15 -16.77 -1.53
N ALA A 257 -2.45 -17.90 -1.69
CA ALA A 257 -1.79 -18.61 -0.60
C ALA A 257 -0.90 -17.68 0.26
N LEU A 258 -0.99 -17.85 1.58
CA LEU A 258 -0.11 -17.19 2.56
C LEU A 258 1.28 -17.86 2.48
N LYS A 259 2.26 -17.14 1.93
CA LYS A 259 3.57 -17.69 1.59
C LYS A 259 4.61 -17.55 2.70
N CYS A 260 4.44 -16.61 3.63
CA CYS A 260 5.39 -16.42 4.73
C CYS A 260 4.89 -16.92 6.10
N ILE A 261 3.60 -17.25 6.24
CA ILE A 261 3.01 -17.60 7.56
C ILE A 261 3.72 -18.78 8.27
N ASN A 262 4.22 -19.76 7.52
CA ASN A 262 4.97 -20.89 8.10
C ASN A 262 6.44 -20.55 8.39
N ALA A 263 6.99 -19.50 7.79
CA ALA A 263 8.34 -19.03 8.05
C ALA A 263 8.41 -18.20 9.34
N PHE A 264 7.33 -17.47 9.65
CA PHE A 264 7.20 -16.64 10.85
C PHE A 264 5.87 -16.95 11.58
N PRO A 265 5.76 -18.16 12.16
CA PRO A 265 4.48 -18.68 12.66
C PRO A 265 3.98 -18.04 13.96
N THR A 266 4.82 -17.35 14.72
CA THR A 266 4.50 -16.80 16.04
C THR A 266 4.94 -15.34 16.17
N MET A 267 4.41 -14.64 17.18
CA MET A 267 4.89 -13.30 17.54
C MET A 267 6.41 -13.27 17.77
N ASP A 268 6.95 -14.25 18.50
CA ASP A 268 8.40 -14.35 18.72
C ASP A 268 9.19 -14.50 17.42
N SER A 269 8.69 -15.30 16.48
CA SER A 269 9.37 -15.47 15.19
C SER A 269 9.35 -14.20 14.34
N GLN A 270 8.30 -13.38 14.44
CA GLN A 270 8.26 -12.05 13.81
C GLN A 270 9.23 -11.10 14.51
N LEU A 271 9.25 -11.08 15.84
CA LEU A 271 10.22 -10.26 16.60
C LEU A 271 11.66 -10.61 16.22
N GLN A 272 11.99 -11.90 16.13
CA GLN A 272 13.33 -12.35 15.71
C GLN A 272 13.63 -11.97 14.25
N ARG A 273 12.64 -12.06 13.36
CA ARG A 273 12.78 -11.61 11.97
C ARG A 273 13.19 -10.14 11.90
N PHE A 274 12.52 -9.25 12.63
CA PHE A 274 12.86 -7.83 12.64
C PHE A 274 14.22 -7.59 13.31
N LYS A 275 14.53 -8.25 14.43
CA LYS A 275 15.83 -8.11 15.11
C LYS A 275 17.03 -8.53 14.25
N GLN A 276 16.83 -9.48 13.34
CA GLN A 276 17.87 -9.93 12.42
C GLN A 276 18.06 -8.99 11.22
N LEU A 277 17.01 -8.27 10.83
CA LEU A 277 16.98 -7.44 9.63
C LEU A 277 17.14 -5.95 9.91
N VAL A 278 16.89 -5.51 11.14
CA VAL A 278 16.93 -4.13 11.57
C VAL A 278 18.03 -3.97 12.62
N SER A 279 18.88 -2.97 12.44
CA SER A 279 20.03 -2.71 13.30
C SER A 279 19.68 -2.14 14.69
N LEU A 280 18.41 -1.82 15.00
CA LEU A 280 17.97 -1.25 16.28
C LEU A 280 16.50 -1.60 16.67
N ASN A 281 16.16 -1.36 17.95
CA ASN A 281 14.93 -1.62 18.72
C ASN A 281 13.68 -2.12 17.98
N VAL A 282 13.19 -3.29 18.39
CA VAL A 282 11.93 -3.89 17.93
C VAL A 282 11.01 -4.09 19.14
N GLU A 283 9.83 -3.48 19.13
CA GLU A 283 8.74 -3.63 20.12
C GLU A 283 7.56 -4.39 19.53
#